data_AF-A0A257DWH0-F1
#
_entry.id   AF-A0A257DWH0-F1
#
_cell.length_a   1.000
_cell.length_b   1.000
_cell.length_c   1.000
_cell.angle_alpha   90.00
_cell.angle_beta   90.00
_cell.angle_gamma   90.00
#
_symmetry.space_group_name_H-M   'P 1'
#
loop_
_entity.id
_entity.type
_entity.pdbx_description
1 polymer ?
#
loop_
_entity_poly.entity_id
_entity_poly.type
_entity_poly.pdbx_seq_one_letter_code
_entity_poly.pdbx_strand_id
1 'polypeptide(L)'
;MLTLGNIFVLMLLATGAAWVWHNHGLRERALERVKQHCAKLDIELLDGAVALKRIGFVKDANGRRRLARIYNFEFTVTGEARHPGTITQFGAHSAQIELAPYPFEIKTPLPSAEVIELSQWRQDHATKNRH
;
A
#
# COMPACT_ATOMS: atom_id res chain seq x y z
N MET A 1 7.75 -36.30 -37.60
CA MET A 1 8.47 -35.13 -38.15
C MET A 1 7.87 -33.87 -37.55
N LEU A 2 8.67 -32.99 -36.93
CA LEU A 2 8.15 -31.69 -36.51
C LEU A 2 7.89 -30.84 -37.76
N THR A 3 6.61 -30.58 -38.03
CA THR A 3 6.19 -29.70 -39.11
C THR A 3 6.41 -28.23 -38.73
N LEU A 4 6.54 -27.36 -39.73
CA LEU A 4 6.69 -25.91 -39.52
C LEU A 4 5.55 -25.33 -38.67
N GLY A 5 4.33 -25.85 -38.84
CA GLY A 5 3.16 -25.49 -38.03
C GLY A 5 3.33 -25.82 -36.55
N ASN A 6 3.87 -27.00 -36.21
CA ASN A 6 4.15 -27.36 -34.82
C ASN A 6 5.20 -26.42 -34.20
N ILE A 7 6.24 -26.05 -34.95
CA ILE A 7 7.27 -25.12 -34.48
C ILE A 7 6.65 -23.74 -34.20
N PHE A 8 5.79 -23.25 -35.09
CA PHE A 8 5.12 -21.97 -34.91
C PHE A 8 4.24 -21.94 -33.66
N VAL A 9 3.43 -22.99 -33.44
CA VAL A 9 2.58 -23.12 -32.24
C VAL A 9 3.42 -23.18 -30.97
N LEU A 10 4.51 -23.95 -30.97
CA LEU A 10 5.41 -24.03 -29.82
C LEU A 10 6.07 -22.68 -29.53
N MET A 11 6.44 -21.92 -30.55
CA MET A 11 7.02 -20.58 -30.37
C MET A 11 6.02 -19.59 -29.78
N LEU A 12 4.77 -19.63 -30.24
CA LEU A 12 3.66 -18.85 -29.67
C LEU A 12 3.43 -19.20 -28.20
N LEU A 13 3.35 -20.49 -27.88
CA LEU A 13 3.17 -20.96 -26.50
C LEU A 13 4.34 -20.57 -25.60
N ALA A 14 5.58 -20.72 -26.07
CA ALA A 14 6.78 -20.34 -25.32
C ALA A 14 6.81 -18.83 -25.05
N THR A 15 6.47 -18.02 -26.05
CA THR A 15 6.40 -16.55 -25.90
C THR A 15 5.28 -16.14 -24.95
N GLY A 16 4.10 -16.76 -25.06
CA GLY A 16 2.99 -16.53 -24.13
C GLY A 16 3.33 -16.92 -22.69
N ALA A 17 3.94 -18.08 -22.50
CA ALA A 17 4.39 -18.54 -21.18
C ALA A 17 5.45 -17.61 -20.58
N ALA A 18 6.45 -17.20 -21.37
CA ALA A 18 7.46 -16.24 -20.93
C ALA A 18 6.86 -14.89 -20.56
N TRP A 19 5.88 -14.41 -21.33
CA TRP A 19 5.18 -13.17 -21.04
C TRP A 19 4.36 -13.24 -19.75
N VAL A 20 3.62 -14.35 -19.54
CA VAL A 20 2.86 -14.59 -18.31
C VAL A 20 3.80 -14.67 -17.11
N TRP A 21 4.92 -15.39 -17.22
CA TRP A 21 5.92 -15.50 -16.15
C TRP A 21 6.52 -14.14 -15.78
N HIS A 22 6.89 -13.36 -16.80
CA HIS A 22 7.43 -12.01 -16.58
C HIS A 22 6.40 -11.11 -15.89
N ASN A 23 5.13 -11.18 -16.29
CA ASN A 23 4.06 -10.39 -15.68
C ASN A 23 3.75 -10.85 -14.24
N HIS A 24 3.87 -12.15 -13.95
CA HIS A 24 3.65 -12.71 -12.62
C HIS A 24 4.66 -12.17 -11.59
N GLY A 25 5.95 -12.13 -11.94
CA GLY A 25 6.99 -11.61 -11.05
C GLY A 25 6.84 -10.12 -10.70
N LEU A 26 6.21 -9.32 -11.57
CA LEU A 26 5.88 -7.93 -11.26
C LEU A 26 4.72 -7.81 -10.26
N ARG A 27 3.70 -8.67 -10.40
CA ARG A 27 2.54 -8.72 -9.49
C ARG A 27 2.97 -9.11 -8.07
N GLU A 28 3.86 -10.09 -7.94
CA GLU A 28 4.42 -10.50 -6.65
C GLU A 28 5.13 -9.34 -5.94
N ARG A 29 5.96 -8.57 -6.66
CA ARG A 29 6.64 -7.40 -6.07
C ARG A 29 5.68 -6.29 -5.65
N ALA A 30 4.57 -6.12 -6.36
CA ALA A 30 3.52 -5.17 -5.97
C ALA A 30 2.81 -5.66 -4.70
N LEU A 31 2.45 -6.94 -4.67
CA LEU A 31 1.78 -7.60 -3.55
C LEU A 31 2.64 -7.59 -2.28
N GLU A 32 3.93 -7.86 -2.39
CA GLU A 32 4.86 -7.79 -1.26
C GLU A 32 4.94 -6.38 -0.67
N ARG A 33 4.95 -5.34 -1.52
CA ARG A 33 4.91 -3.94 -1.06
C ARG A 33 3.59 -3.58 -0.39
N VAL A 34 2.46 -4.04 -0.92
CA VAL A 34 1.15 -3.86 -0.28
C VAL A 34 1.16 -4.52 1.09
N LYS A 35 1.60 -5.79 1.19
CA LYS A 35 1.71 -6.50 2.47
C LYS A 35 2.59 -5.77 3.48
N GLN A 36 3.75 -5.29 3.07
CA GLN A 36 4.64 -4.50 3.94
C GLN A 36 3.99 -3.20 4.41
N HIS A 37 3.21 -2.54 3.56
CA HIS A 37 2.51 -1.31 3.93
C HIS A 37 1.32 -1.57 4.85
N CYS A 38 0.53 -2.60 4.57
CA CYS A 38 -0.56 -3.07 5.43
C CYS A 38 -0.05 -3.46 6.82
N ALA A 39 1.06 -4.20 6.89
CA ALA A 39 1.70 -4.58 8.16
C ALA A 39 2.18 -3.35 8.98
N LYS A 40 2.62 -2.27 8.33
CA LYS A 40 2.97 -1.02 9.02
C LYS A 40 1.77 -0.28 9.59
N LEU A 41 0.62 -0.43 8.94
CA LEU A 41 -0.64 0.22 9.32
C LEU A 41 -1.51 -0.65 10.22
N ASP A 42 -1.06 -1.86 10.60
CA ASP A 42 -1.81 -2.80 11.43
C ASP A 42 -3.16 -3.22 10.80
N ILE A 43 -3.21 -3.27 9.45
CA ILE A 43 -4.42 -3.63 8.67
C ILE A 43 -4.22 -4.93 7.89
N GLU A 44 -5.30 -5.68 7.68
CA GLU A 44 -5.27 -6.98 7.02
C GLU A 44 -5.74 -6.88 5.55
N LEU A 45 -5.00 -7.55 4.66
CA LEU A 45 -5.31 -7.59 3.23
C LEU A 45 -6.28 -8.74 2.94
N LEU A 46 -7.52 -8.42 2.58
CA LEU A 46 -8.63 -9.38 2.54
C LEU A 46 -8.44 -10.45 1.46
N ASP A 47 -8.03 -10.05 0.25
CA ASP A 47 -7.92 -10.98 -0.89
C ASP A 47 -6.54 -11.62 -1.03
N GLY A 48 -5.55 -11.19 -0.23
CA GLY A 48 -4.16 -11.63 -0.38
C GLY A 48 -3.58 -11.41 -1.79
N ALA A 49 -4.27 -10.66 -2.65
CA ALA A 49 -4.03 -10.54 -4.07
C ALA A 49 -4.33 -9.12 -4.55
N VAL A 50 -3.61 -8.68 -5.57
CA VAL A 50 -3.81 -7.38 -6.23
C VAL A 50 -4.33 -7.62 -7.65
N ALA A 51 -5.43 -6.98 -8.05
CA ALA A 51 -6.01 -7.09 -9.38
C ALA A 51 -5.54 -5.93 -10.25
N LEU A 52 -4.98 -6.21 -11.43
CA LEU A 52 -4.55 -5.16 -12.34
C LEU A 52 -5.78 -4.43 -12.88
N LYS A 53 -5.92 -3.14 -12.56
CA LYS A 53 -7.00 -2.29 -13.05
C LYS A 53 -6.67 -1.74 -14.44
N ARG A 54 -5.50 -1.09 -14.57
CA ARG A 54 -5.04 -0.50 -15.83
C ARG A 54 -3.55 -0.21 -15.80
N ILE A 55 -2.96 -0.09 -16.99
CA ILE A 55 -1.60 0.39 -17.19
C ILE A 55 -1.69 1.69 -17.98
N GLY A 56 -1.04 2.76 -17.51
CA GLY A 56 -1.10 4.06 -18.18
C GLY A 56 -0.01 5.01 -17.73
N PHE A 57 0.11 6.15 -18.41
CA PHE A 57 1.03 7.21 -18.00
C PHE A 57 0.39 8.06 -16.91
N VAL A 58 0.91 7.96 -15.69
CA VAL A 58 0.46 8.74 -14.54
C VAL A 58 1.56 9.71 -14.13
N LYS A 59 1.15 10.86 -13.62
CA LYS A 59 2.07 11.88 -13.13
C LYS A 59 2.59 11.44 -11.75
N ASP A 60 3.90 11.26 -11.63
CA ASP A 60 4.59 10.95 -10.38
C ASP A 60 4.52 12.15 -9.41
N ALA A 61 4.84 11.96 -8.14
CA ALA A 61 4.88 13.02 -7.12
C ALA A 61 5.80 14.19 -7.52
N ASN A 62 6.83 13.90 -8.31
CA ASN A 62 7.77 14.87 -8.89
C ASN A 62 7.26 15.53 -10.20
N GLY A 63 6.00 15.33 -10.57
CA GLY A 63 5.37 15.97 -11.73
C GLY A 63 5.68 15.35 -13.10
N ARG A 64 6.47 14.27 -13.17
CA ARG A 64 6.85 13.60 -14.43
C ARG A 64 5.84 12.52 -14.81
N ARG A 65 5.46 12.42 -16.09
CA ARG A 65 4.62 11.31 -16.59
C ARG A 65 5.48 10.05 -16.70
N ARG A 66 5.15 9.01 -15.93
CA ARG A 66 5.82 7.72 -15.96
C ARG A 66 4.81 6.61 -16.22
N LEU A 67 5.26 5.53 -16.85
CA LEU A 67 4.43 4.34 -17.01
C LEU A 67 4.13 3.77 -15.62
N ALA A 68 2.85 3.74 -15.28
CA ALA A 68 2.34 3.28 -14.01
C ALA A 68 1.36 2.13 -14.22
N ARG A 69 1.45 1.12 -13.36
CA ARG A 69 0.51 0.02 -13.28
C ARG A 69 -0.36 0.24 -12.06
N ILE A 70 -1.66 0.37 -12.27
CA ILE A 70 -2.63 0.60 -11.21
C ILE A 70 -3.27 -0.74 -10.90
N TYR A 71 -3.12 -1.18 -9.66
CA TYR A 71 -3.77 -2.37 -9.14
C TYR A 71 -4.78 -1.96 -8.06
N ASN A 72 -5.90 -2.66 -8.01
CA ASN A 72 -6.88 -2.55 -6.94
C ASN A 72 -6.70 -3.73 -5.98
N PHE A 73 -6.99 -3.49 -4.71
CA PHE A 73 -7.04 -4.52 -3.68
C PHE A 73 -8.12 -4.17 -2.66
N GLU A 74 -8.55 -5.15 -1.87
CA GLU A 74 -9.48 -4.94 -0.77
C GLU A 74 -8.76 -5.18 0.57
N PHE A 75 -9.02 -4.32 1.54
CA PHE A 75 -8.46 -4.44 2.88
C PHE A 75 -9.57 -4.32 3.94
N THR A 76 -9.28 -4.86 5.12
CA THR A 76 -10.14 -4.79 6.29
C THR A 76 -9.33 -4.35 7.51
N VAL A 77 -9.96 -3.55 8.38
CA VAL A 77 -9.33 -3.04 9.60
C VAL A 77 -9.81 -3.82 10.82
N THR A 78 -11.12 -4.08 10.88
CA THR A 78 -11.80 -4.74 12.01
C THR A 78 -12.47 -6.07 11.64
N GLY A 79 -12.28 -6.56 10.41
CA GLY A 79 -12.88 -7.80 9.92
C GLY A 79 -14.31 -7.67 9.39
N GLU A 80 -15.06 -6.64 9.79
CA GLU A 80 -16.45 -6.43 9.34
C GLU A 80 -16.56 -5.57 8.07
N ALA A 81 -15.77 -4.51 7.95
CA ALA A 81 -15.87 -3.54 6.87
C ALA A 81 -14.80 -3.78 5.80
N ARG A 82 -15.25 -3.90 4.54
CA ARG A 82 -14.38 -4.02 3.37
C ARG A 82 -14.13 -2.64 2.78
N HIS A 83 -12.87 -2.27 2.66
CA HIS A 83 -12.47 -0.99 2.10
C HIS A 83 -11.63 -1.21 0.83
N PRO A 84 -11.96 -0.52 -0.27
CA PRO A 84 -11.17 -0.60 -1.49
C PRO A 84 -9.88 0.21 -1.34
N GLY A 85 -8.76 -0.40 -1.71
CA GLY A 85 -7.44 0.22 -1.83
C GLY A 85 -6.93 0.20 -3.26
N THR A 86 -6.09 1.17 -3.61
CA THR A 86 -5.44 1.23 -4.92
C THR A 86 -3.94 1.40 -4.73
N ILE A 87 -3.14 0.59 -5.44
CA ILE A 87 -1.69 0.76 -5.52
C ILE A 87 -1.29 1.12 -6.94
N THR A 88 -0.60 2.25 -7.08
CA THR A 88 -0.02 2.72 -8.33
C THR A 88 1.49 2.43 -8.32
N GLN A 89 1.92 1.44 -9.09
CA GLN A 89 3.32 1.04 -9.19
C GLN A 89 3.99 1.72 -10.39
N PHE A 90 5.05 2.49 -10.12
CA PHE A 90 5.91 3.14 -11.11
C PHE A 90 7.21 2.34 -11.28
N GLY A 91 7.29 1.54 -12.35
CA GLY A 91 8.46 0.69 -12.62
C GLY A 91 8.67 -0.42 -11.57
N ALA A 92 9.93 -0.73 -11.26
CA ALA A 92 10.27 -1.83 -10.34
C ALA A 92 10.42 -1.41 -8.86
N HIS A 93 10.62 -0.12 -8.58
CA HIS A 93 11.05 0.35 -7.25
C HIS A 93 10.08 1.30 -6.57
N SER A 94 9.32 2.08 -7.33
CA SER A 94 8.44 3.11 -6.79
C SER A 94 7.00 2.63 -6.84
N ALA A 95 6.27 2.75 -5.72
CA ALA A 95 4.85 2.48 -5.67
C ALA A 95 4.19 3.45 -4.70
N GLN A 96 3.03 3.95 -5.09
CA GLN A 96 2.18 4.83 -4.29
C GLN A 96 0.94 4.03 -3.91
N ILE A 97 0.61 4.02 -2.63
CA ILE A 97 -0.54 3.28 -2.10
C ILE A 97 -1.54 4.32 -1.61
N GLU A 98 -2.77 4.19 -2.06
CA GLU A 98 -3.88 5.07 -1.73
C GLU A 98 -5.00 4.21 -1.15
N LEU A 99 -5.33 4.48 0.11
CA LEU A 99 -6.37 3.77 0.84
C LEU A 99 -7.61 4.64 0.86
N ALA A 100 -8.78 4.05 0.62
CA ALA A 100 -10.04 4.74 0.88
C ALA A 100 -10.11 5.12 2.37
N PRO A 101 -10.83 6.20 2.73
CA PRO A 101 -11.02 6.58 4.12
C PRO A 101 -11.53 5.38 4.93
N TYR A 102 -10.80 5.01 5.97
CA TYR A 102 -11.15 3.93 6.88
C TYR A 102 -11.14 4.45 8.32
N PRO A 103 -12.01 3.92 9.19
CA PRO A 103 -11.94 4.22 10.62
C PRO A 103 -10.63 3.65 11.16
N PHE A 104 -9.76 4.51 11.67
CA PHE A 104 -8.55 4.10 12.37
C PHE A 104 -8.66 4.50 13.84
N GLU A 105 -8.33 3.59 14.73
CA GLU A 105 -8.21 3.94 16.15
C GLU A 105 -6.94 4.76 16.34
N ILE A 106 -7.09 5.99 16.84
CA ILE A 106 -5.97 6.76 17.34
C ILE A 106 -5.53 6.05 18.63
N LYS A 107 -4.47 5.24 18.55
CA LYS A 107 -3.78 4.76 19.76
C LYS A 107 -3.21 6.00 20.44
N THR A 108 -3.97 6.60 21.37
CA THR A 108 -3.54 7.72 22.19
C THR A 108 -2.18 7.33 22.78
N PRO A 109 -1.09 8.09 22.54
CA PRO A 109 0.18 7.79 23.16
C PRO A 109 -0.07 7.69 24.67
N LEU A 110 0.41 6.61 25.29
CA LEU A 110 0.48 6.54 26.75
C LEU A 110 1.07 7.88 27.24
N PRO A 111 0.44 8.56 28.21
CA PRO A 111 0.87 9.88 28.65
C PRO A 111 2.28 9.79 29.22
N SER A 112 3.29 9.95 28.37
CA SER A 112 4.71 9.91 28.72
C SER A 112 5.22 11.27 29.18
N ALA A 113 4.42 12.32 28.98
CA ALA A 113 4.55 13.58 29.67
C ALA A 113 3.46 13.64 30.73
N GLU A 114 3.86 13.72 31.99
CA GLU A 114 3.03 14.25 33.07
C GLU A 114 2.48 15.60 32.57
N VAL A 115 1.23 15.59 32.13
CA VAL A 115 0.54 16.78 31.65
C VAL A 115 0.32 17.64 32.88
N ILE A 116 1.28 18.52 33.16
CA ILE A 116 1.13 19.50 34.22
C ILE A 116 0.00 20.43 33.79
N GLU A 117 -1.14 20.31 34.46
CA GLU A 117 -2.29 21.18 34.23
C GLU A 117 -1.85 22.63 34.53
N LEU A 118 -2.01 23.54 33.56
CA LEU A 118 -1.55 24.93 33.67
C LEU A 118 -2.19 25.68 34.86
N SER A 119 -3.38 25.23 35.27
CA SER A 119 -4.09 25.61 36.49
C SER A 119 -3.30 25.26 37.75
N GLN A 120 -2.85 24.01 37.85
CA GLN A 120 -2.10 23.47 38.98
C GLN A 120 -0.74 24.16 39.11
N TRP A 121 0.00 24.32 38.01
CA TRP A 121 1.27 25.05 38.00
C TRP A 121 1.14 26.50 38.49
N ARG A 122 0.08 27.19 38.07
CA ARG A 122 -0.15 28.60 38.44
C ARG A 122 -0.48 28.76 39.92
N GLN A 123 -1.20 27.81 40.51
CA GLN A 123 -1.55 27.83 41.94
C GLN A 123 -0.31 27.61 42.81
N ASP A 124 0.52 26.62 42.48
CA ASP A 124 1.76 26.31 43.23
C ASP A 124 2.78 27.46 43.17
N HIS A 125 2.88 28.14 42.04
CA HIS A 125 3.79 29.29 41.90
C HIS A 125 3.25 30.58 42.54
N ALA A 126 1.92 30.75 42.63
CA ALA A 126 1.32 31.92 43.27
C ALA A 126 1.44 31.87 44.81
N THR A 127 1.35 30.67 45.41
CA THR A 127 1.50 30.48 46.86
C THR A 127 2.96 30.61 47.31
N LYS A 128 3.92 30.21 46.48
CA LYS A 128 5.36 30.32 46.78
C LYS A 128 5.88 31.78 46.86
N ASN A 129 5.18 32.74 46.27
CA ASN A 129 5.59 34.15 46.21
C ASN A 129 5.00 35.02 47.35
N ARG A 130 4.37 34.39 48.37
CA ARG A 130 3.69 35.07 49.49
C ARG A 130 4.39 34.92 50.85
N HIS A 131 5.60 34.40 50.88
CA HIS A 131 6.49 34.41 52.06
C HIS A 131 7.64 35.38 51.84
#